data_AF-A0A385BNF6-F1
#
_entry.id   AF-A0A385BNF6-F1
#
_cell.length_a   1.000
_cell.length_b   1.000
_cell.length_c   1.000
_cell.angle_alpha   90.00
_cell.angle_beta   90.00
_cell.angle_gamma   90.00
#
_symmetry.space_group_name_H-M   'P 1'
#
loop_
_entity.id
_entity.type
_entity.pdbx_description
1 polymer ?
#
loop_
_entity_poly.entity_id
_entity_poly.type
_entity_poly.pdbx_seq_one_letter_code
_entity_poly.pdbx_strand_id
1 'polypeptide(L)'
;MKNVLNNSKKGILMVTMFATLLSFANEASFIKDDAKKTALTLTDVKAGNQLSIKDANGNILYSELIQKSGIYAKGFDLTSLPNGEYVFELDKDFEIKTIPFTINSKNVVLNRSKGTTSFKPHLKQKGNLLFVTKLSPNLEAMKISIYTDNNSEYELLHSEKITGVQAIERVYKLEKGNYKIIINSDNKEFTKFINN
;
A
#
# COMPACT_ATOMS: atom_id res chain seq x y z
N MET A 1 -17.33 -33.06 41.66
CA MET A 1 -18.11 -31.85 41.30
C MET A 1 -17.44 -30.67 42.00
N LYS A 2 -16.92 -29.60 41.41
CA LYS A 2 -16.99 -28.99 40.07
C LYS A 2 -15.66 -28.24 39.84
N ASN A 3 -15.14 -28.27 38.61
CA ASN A 3 -14.04 -27.41 38.17
C ASN A 3 -14.53 -25.96 38.06
N VAL A 4 -13.72 -25.01 38.54
CA VAL A 4 -13.93 -23.58 38.30
C VAL A 4 -12.83 -23.11 37.34
N LEU A 5 -13.20 -22.94 36.07
CA LEU A 5 -12.36 -22.26 35.08
C LEU A 5 -12.76 -20.78 35.07
N ASN A 6 -11.95 -19.94 35.71
CA ASN A 6 -11.94 -18.51 35.46
C ASN A 6 -11.06 -18.26 34.23
N ASN A 7 -11.63 -17.81 33.12
CA ASN A 7 -10.84 -17.19 32.06
C ASN A 7 -11.50 -15.92 31.55
N SER A 8 -10.67 -14.88 31.56
CA SER A 8 -10.95 -13.46 31.39
C SER A 8 -11.39 -13.08 29.99
N LYS A 9 -12.30 -12.11 29.95
CA LYS A 9 -12.70 -11.31 28.78
C LYS A 9 -11.48 -10.72 28.06
N LYS A 10 -11.17 -11.22 26.87
CA LYS A 10 -10.44 -10.50 25.81
C LYS A 10 -11.09 -10.85 24.48
N GLY A 11 -12.21 -10.19 24.17
CA GLY A 11 -12.83 -10.28 22.86
C GLY A 11 -12.00 -9.48 21.86
N ILE A 12 -11.29 -10.17 20.95
CA ILE A 12 -10.79 -9.57 19.73
C ILE A 12 -12.01 -9.39 18.81
N LEU A 13 -12.33 -8.13 18.51
CA LEU A 13 -13.39 -7.79 17.57
C LEU A 13 -12.88 -8.02 16.14
N MET A 14 -13.09 -9.22 15.60
CA MET A 14 -12.73 -9.54 14.22
C MET A 14 -13.91 -9.17 13.31
N VAL A 15 -13.88 -7.96 12.73
CA VAL A 15 -14.90 -7.52 11.77
C VAL A 15 -14.67 -8.24 10.44
N THR A 16 -15.54 -9.19 10.13
CA THR A 16 -15.51 -9.92 8.85
C THR A 16 -16.46 -9.22 7.87
N MET A 17 -15.93 -8.48 6.89
CA MET A 17 -16.77 -7.91 5.82
C MET A 17 -16.97 -8.95 4.70
N PHE A 18 -18.22 -9.35 4.48
CA PHE A 18 -18.60 -10.21 3.36
C PHE A 18 -18.57 -9.43 2.03
N ALA A 19 -17.80 -9.94 1.06
CA ALA A 19 -17.71 -9.39 -0.29
C ALA A 19 -18.69 -10.11 -1.24
N THR A 20 -19.72 -9.41 -1.72
CA THR A 20 -20.60 -9.94 -2.78
C THR A 20 -19.99 -9.65 -4.15
N LEU A 21 -19.83 -10.69 -5.00
CA LEU A 21 -19.41 -10.54 -6.40
C LEU A 21 -20.63 -10.16 -7.26
N LEU A 22 -20.61 -9.01 -7.92
CA LEU A 22 -21.62 -8.62 -8.91
C LEU A 22 -21.09 -8.90 -10.32
N SER A 23 -21.87 -9.67 -11.09
CA SER A 23 -21.71 -9.83 -12.54
C SER A 23 -22.48 -8.70 -13.22
N PHE A 24 -21.83 -7.89 -14.05
CA PHE A 24 -22.48 -6.75 -14.71
C PHE A 24 -22.90 -7.11 -16.14
N ALA A 25 -24.20 -6.98 -16.41
CA ALA A 25 -24.77 -6.81 -17.75
C ALA A 25 -24.87 -5.31 -18.07
N ASN A 26 -24.70 -4.98 -19.36
CA ASN A 26 -24.56 -3.63 -19.86
C ASN A 26 -25.93 -3.05 -20.22
N GLU A 27 -26.48 -2.17 -19.37
CA GLU A 27 -27.39 -1.06 -19.76
C GLU A 27 -27.70 -0.19 -18.54
N ALA A 28 -27.73 1.12 -18.73
CA ALA A 28 -27.90 2.11 -17.67
C ALA A 28 -29.34 2.10 -17.13
N SER A 29 -29.56 1.48 -15.97
CA SER A 29 -30.79 1.63 -15.19
C SER A 29 -30.47 2.10 -13.78
N PHE A 30 -30.93 3.29 -13.43
CA PHE A 30 -30.97 3.78 -12.05
C PHE A 30 -32.01 2.97 -11.27
N ILE A 31 -31.58 1.90 -10.61
CA ILE A 31 -32.38 1.25 -9.56
C ILE A 31 -32.01 1.94 -8.25
N LYS A 32 -32.96 2.72 -7.70
CA LYS A 32 -32.98 3.05 -6.27
C LYS A 32 -33.28 1.74 -5.53
N ASP A 33 -32.22 1.01 -5.24
CA ASP A 33 -32.26 -0.08 -4.28
C ASP A 33 -31.59 0.41 -2.99
N ASP A 34 -32.02 -0.11 -1.85
CA ASP A 34 -31.79 0.37 -0.48
C ASP A 34 -30.33 0.18 0.01
N ALA A 35 -29.35 0.36 -0.87
CA ALA A 35 -27.96 -0.03 -0.66
C ALA A 35 -27.05 1.20 -0.54
N LYS A 36 -26.74 1.58 0.71
CA LYS A 36 -25.68 2.54 1.09
C LYS A 36 -24.26 2.02 0.78
N LYS A 37 -24.08 1.32 -0.34
CA LYS A 37 -22.81 0.73 -0.76
C LYS A 37 -22.10 1.69 -1.72
N THR A 38 -20.88 2.07 -1.38
CA THR A 38 -20.00 2.87 -2.22
C THR A 38 -19.32 1.97 -3.24
N ALA A 39 -19.60 2.18 -4.53
CA ALA A 39 -18.95 1.43 -5.60
C ALA A 39 -17.54 1.96 -5.90
N LEU A 40 -16.55 1.06 -5.86
CA LEU A 40 -15.18 1.32 -6.28
C LEU A 40 -14.87 0.49 -7.52
N THR A 41 -14.41 1.16 -8.58
CA THR A 41 -13.89 0.55 -9.79
C THR A 41 -12.44 0.97 -9.99
N LEU A 42 -11.56 0.00 -10.19
CA LEU A 42 -10.12 0.18 -10.43
C LEU A 42 -9.78 -0.52 -11.76
N THR A 43 -9.01 0.13 -12.61
CA THR A 43 -8.49 -0.45 -13.85
C THR A 43 -7.05 -0.89 -13.67
N ASP A 44 -6.58 -1.78 -14.55
CA ASP A 44 -5.18 -2.21 -14.64
C ASP A 44 -4.61 -2.74 -13.32
N VAL A 45 -5.45 -3.46 -12.58
CA VAL A 45 -5.02 -4.21 -11.40
C VAL A 45 -4.40 -5.53 -11.84
N LYS A 46 -3.50 -6.06 -11.03
CA LYS A 46 -2.96 -7.42 -11.19
C LYS A 46 -3.37 -8.28 -10.01
N ALA A 47 -3.51 -9.58 -10.25
CA ALA A 47 -3.58 -10.56 -9.18
C ALA A 47 -2.38 -10.39 -8.23
N GLY A 48 -2.65 -10.36 -6.92
CA GLY A 48 -1.65 -10.10 -5.88
C GLY A 48 -1.45 -8.63 -5.52
N ASN A 49 -2.00 -7.66 -6.26
CA ASN A 49 -2.06 -6.27 -5.78
C ASN A 49 -2.90 -6.20 -4.50
N GLN A 50 -2.57 -5.29 -3.59
CA GLN A 50 -3.25 -5.17 -2.30
C GLN A 50 -4.10 -3.91 -2.29
N LEU A 51 -5.40 -4.05 -2.01
CA LEU A 51 -6.30 -2.94 -1.79
C LEU A 51 -6.54 -2.77 -0.29
N SER A 52 -6.43 -1.55 0.22
CA SER A 52 -6.68 -1.24 1.62
C SER A 52 -7.54 0.00 1.80
N ILE A 53 -8.28 0.08 2.90
CA ILE A 53 -8.92 1.31 3.38
C ILE A 53 -8.16 1.77 4.61
N LYS A 54 -7.72 3.02 4.63
CA LYS A 54 -7.03 3.62 5.77
C LYS A 54 -7.75 4.86 6.29
N ASP A 55 -7.64 5.11 7.59
CA ASP A 55 -8.06 6.37 8.21
C ASP A 55 -7.03 7.50 7.98
N ALA A 56 -7.35 8.70 8.46
CA ALA A 56 -6.48 9.87 8.38
C ALA A 56 -5.11 9.71 9.08
N ASN A 57 -4.99 8.78 10.03
CA ASN A 57 -3.75 8.48 10.74
C ASN A 57 -2.94 7.37 10.03
N GLY A 58 -3.46 6.81 8.93
CA GLY A 58 -2.84 5.72 8.18
C GLY A 58 -3.13 4.33 8.74
N ASN A 59 -4.02 4.18 9.74
CA ASN A 59 -4.40 2.87 10.26
C ASN A 59 -5.22 2.11 9.22
N ILE A 60 -4.87 0.84 8.99
CA ILE A 60 -5.57 -0.03 8.05
C ILE A 60 -6.86 -0.53 8.72
N LEU A 61 -8.00 -0.15 8.14
CA LEU A 61 -9.33 -0.57 8.59
C LEU A 61 -9.84 -1.80 7.81
N TYR A 62 -9.35 -1.95 6.59
CA TYR A 62 -9.69 -3.05 5.70
C TYR A 62 -8.52 -3.33 4.77
N SER A 63 -8.29 -4.59 4.42
CA SER A 63 -7.31 -4.96 3.40
C SER A 63 -7.71 -6.26 2.69
N GLU A 64 -7.45 -6.34 1.39
CA GLU A 64 -7.57 -7.58 0.62
C GLU A 64 -6.55 -7.65 -0.50
N LEU A 65 -6.27 -8.87 -0.95
CA LEU A 65 -5.51 -9.12 -2.18
C LEU A 65 -6.47 -9.24 -3.37
N ILE A 66 -6.15 -8.54 -4.44
CA ILE A 66 -6.80 -8.65 -5.73
C ILE A 66 -6.56 -10.06 -6.28
N GLN A 67 -7.65 -10.76 -6.64
CA GLN A 67 -7.58 -12.14 -7.09
C GLN A 67 -7.43 -12.29 -8.60
N LYS A 68 -7.87 -11.29 -9.38
CA LYS A 68 -7.88 -11.31 -10.85
C LYS A 68 -7.32 -10.01 -11.40
N SER A 69 -6.51 -10.13 -12.45
CA SER A 69 -5.99 -8.99 -13.19
C SER A 69 -7.07 -8.37 -14.10
N GLY A 70 -6.92 -7.09 -14.44
CA GLY A 70 -7.82 -6.35 -15.33
C GLY A 70 -8.63 -5.30 -14.57
N ILE A 71 -9.95 -5.34 -14.72
CA ILE A 71 -10.87 -4.42 -14.03
C ILE A 71 -11.33 -5.06 -12.72
N TYR A 72 -11.18 -4.32 -11.63
CA TYR A 72 -11.75 -4.66 -10.33
C TYR A 72 -12.93 -3.74 -10.04
N ALA A 73 -14.06 -4.32 -9.66
CA ALA A 73 -15.26 -3.59 -9.25
C ALA A 73 -15.85 -4.23 -7.99
N LYS A 74 -16.07 -3.44 -6.94
CA LYS A 74 -16.65 -3.90 -5.67
C LYS A 74 -17.43 -2.79 -4.99
N GLY A 75 -18.55 -3.16 -4.36
CA GLY A 75 -19.29 -2.29 -3.45
C GLY A 75 -18.79 -2.42 -2.01
N PHE A 76 -18.54 -1.30 -1.36
CA PHE A 76 -18.15 -1.23 0.05
C PHE A 76 -19.29 -0.64 0.88
N ASP A 77 -19.71 -1.36 1.92
CA ASP A 77 -20.55 -0.77 2.97
C ASP A 77 -19.64 -0.01 3.94
N LEU A 78 -19.70 1.31 3.89
CA LEU A 78 -18.86 2.20 4.71
C LEU A 78 -19.68 2.86 5.83
N THR A 79 -20.93 2.44 6.03
CA THR A 79 -21.85 3.11 6.97
C THR A 79 -21.47 2.94 8.44
N SER A 80 -20.66 1.93 8.75
CA SER A 80 -20.11 1.68 10.09
C SER A 80 -18.91 2.56 10.42
N LEU A 81 -18.33 3.24 9.43
CA LEU A 81 -17.20 4.13 9.65
C LEU A 81 -17.70 5.49 10.18
N PRO A 82 -17.07 6.06 11.22
CA PRO A 82 -17.39 7.40 11.71
C PRO A 82 -17.19 8.48 10.65
N ASN A 83 -17.73 9.67 10.90
CA ASN A 83 -17.41 10.83 10.08
C ASN A 83 -15.90 11.10 10.11
N GLY A 84 -15.32 11.40 8.96
CA GLY A 84 -13.88 11.61 8.84
C GLY A 84 -13.34 11.44 7.43
N GLU A 85 -12.02 11.58 7.32
CA GLU A 85 -11.25 11.42 6.10
C GLU A 85 -10.62 10.02 6.04
N TYR A 86 -10.71 9.42 4.87
CA TYR A 86 -10.22 8.08 4.60
C TYR A 86 -9.59 8.00 3.21
N VAL A 87 -8.89 6.90 2.96
CA VAL A 87 -8.25 6.66 1.67
C VAL A 87 -8.37 5.20 1.27
N PHE A 88 -8.76 4.96 0.02
CA PHE A 88 -8.49 3.69 -0.65
C PHE A 88 -7.04 3.72 -1.14
N GLU A 89 -6.20 2.79 -0.69
CA GLU A 89 -4.83 2.60 -1.16
C GLU A 89 -4.75 1.30 -1.96
N LEU A 90 -4.39 1.41 -3.24
CA LEU A 90 -4.05 0.28 -4.10
C LEU A 90 -2.52 0.19 -4.19
N ASP A 91 -1.96 -0.79 -3.50
CA ASP A 91 -0.53 -1.10 -3.51
C ASP A 91 -0.21 -2.11 -4.63
N LYS A 92 0.58 -1.67 -5.62
CA LYS A 92 0.99 -2.44 -6.79
C LYS A 92 2.49 -2.71 -6.78
N ASP A 93 2.98 -3.43 -7.78
CA ASP A 93 4.39 -3.84 -7.87
C ASP A 93 5.37 -2.64 -7.85
N PHE A 94 5.07 -1.59 -8.61
CA PHE A 94 5.96 -0.44 -8.85
C PHE A 94 5.36 0.90 -8.44
N GLU A 95 4.08 0.94 -8.08
CA GLU A 95 3.36 2.18 -7.77
C GLU A 95 2.33 1.94 -6.67
N ILE A 96 1.96 3.01 -5.99
CA ILE A 96 0.91 3.05 -4.98
C ILE A 96 -0.06 4.13 -5.40
N LYS A 97 -1.31 3.75 -5.61
CA LYS A 97 -2.39 4.66 -5.99
C LYS A 97 -3.29 4.92 -4.81
N THR A 98 -3.66 6.17 -4.60
CA THR A 98 -4.58 6.56 -3.53
C THR A 98 -5.82 7.23 -4.09
N ILE A 99 -6.97 6.97 -3.48
CA ILE A 99 -8.24 7.64 -3.78
C ILE A 99 -8.85 8.09 -2.45
N PRO A 100 -8.74 9.37 -2.09
CA PRO A 100 -9.32 9.90 -0.87
C PRO A 100 -10.85 9.88 -0.92
N PHE A 101 -11.49 9.71 0.23
CA PHE A 101 -12.92 9.88 0.40
C PHE A 101 -13.27 10.39 1.80
N THR A 102 -14.39 11.09 1.89
CA THR A 102 -14.88 11.67 3.15
C THR A 102 -16.20 11.03 3.53
N ILE A 103 -16.44 10.83 4.83
CA ILE A 103 -17.74 10.45 5.37
C ILE A 103 -18.30 11.61 6.18
N ASN A 104 -19.47 12.12 5.76
CA ASN A 104 -20.19 13.20 6.42
C ASN A 104 -21.64 12.79 6.66
N SER A 105 -22.01 12.57 7.93
CA SER A 105 -23.36 12.18 8.33
C SER A 105 -23.86 10.94 7.57
N LYS A 106 -23.00 9.92 7.47
CA LYS A 106 -23.23 8.66 6.73
C LYS A 106 -23.28 8.80 5.19
N ASN A 107 -22.98 9.99 4.63
CA ASN A 107 -22.79 10.17 3.20
C ASN A 107 -21.31 10.01 2.85
N VAL A 108 -21.01 9.23 1.82
CA VAL A 108 -19.65 9.01 1.32
C VAL A 108 -19.40 9.86 0.09
N VAL A 109 -18.31 10.63 0.09
CA VAL A 109 -17.88 11.47 -1.04
C VAL A 109 -16.49 11.01 -1.50
N LEU A 110 -16.43 10.39 -2.68
CA LEU A 110 -15.17 9.97 -3.33
C LEU A 110 -14.49 11.15 -4.02
N ASN A 111 -13.29 11.51 -3.57
CA ASN A 111 -12.52 12.64 -4.09
C ASN A 111 -11.48 12.18 -5.14
N ARG A 112 -11.94 11.60 -6.25
CA ARG A 112 -11.04 11.02 -7.28
C ARG A 112 -10.03 12.00 -7.87
N SER A 113 -10.40 13.28 -8.00
CA SER A 113 -9.49 14.32 -8.50
C SER A 113 -8.31 14.62 -7.57
N LYS A 114 -8.41 14.23 -6.29
CA LYS A 114 -7.33 14.34 -5.30
C LYS A 114 -6.52 13.04 -5.18
N GLY A 115 -6.77 12.06 -6.05
CA GLY A 115 -6.01 10.81 -6.04
C GLY A 115 -4.55 11.05 -6.41
N THR A 116 -3.65 10.29 -5.78
CA THR A 116 -2.21 10.41 -6.03
C THR A 116 -1.63 9.08 -6.52
N THR A 117 -0.49 9.17 -7.22
CA THR A 117 0.34 8.01 -7.57
C THR A 117 1.75 8.27 -7.07
N SER A 118 2.27 7.37 -6.24
CA SER A 118 3.67 7.37 -5.79
C SER A 118 4.37 6.13 -6.34
N PHE A 119 5.54 6.31 -6.96
CA PHE A 119 6.31 5.21 -7.52
C PHE A 119 7.28 4.64 -6.48
N LYS A 120 7.38 3.32 -6.42
CA LYS A 120 8.30 2.62 -5.53
C LYS A 120 9.73 2.67 -6.11
N PRO A 121 10.76 2.73 -5.26
CA PRO A 121 12.12 2.49 -5.72
C PRO A 121 12.27 1.03 -6.18
N HIS A 122 13.00 0.83 -7.26
CA HIS A 122 13.33 -0.47 -7.80
C HIS A 122 14.84 -0.70 -7.72
N LEU A 123 15.23 -1.85 -7.18
CA LEU A 123 16.63 -2.24 -7.00
C LEU A 123 16.92 -3.47 -7.87
N LYS A 124 17.99 -3.41 -8.63
CA LYS A 124 18.47 -4.51 -9.46
C LYS A 124 19.96 -4.70 -9.29
N GLN A 125 20.39 -5.92 -8.98
CA GLN A 125 21.80 -6.29 -8.94
C GLN A 125 22.21 -6.94 -10.27
N LYS A 126 23.40 -6.61 -10.77
CA LYS A 126 24.04 -7.30 -11.90
C LYS A 126 25.54 -7.42 -11.60
N GLY A 127 25.98 -8.63 -11.25
CA GLY A 127 27.32 -8.84 -10.71
C GLY A 127 27.53 -7.97 -9.46
N ASN A 128 28.66 -7.27 -9.41
CA ASN A 128 29.03 -6.37 -8.32
C ASN A 128 28.40 -4.96 -8.40
N LEU A 129 27.41 -4.75 -9.27
CA LEU A 129 26.74 -3.45 -9.43
C LEU A 129 25.29 -3.53 -8.94
N LEU A 130 24.94 -2.61 -8.05
CA LEU A 130 23.58 -2.34 -7.59
C LEU A 130 23.03 -1.09 -8.29
N PHE A 131 21.99 -1.29 -9.09
CA PHE A 131 21.22 -0.24 -9.74
C PHE A 131 20.01 0.10 -8.86
N VAL A 132 19.81 1.39 -8.60
CA VAL A 132 18.66 1.92 -7.86
C VAL A 132 17.97 2.96 -8.75
N THR A 133 16.68 2.73 -9.03
CA THR A 133 15.87 3.61 -9.89
C THR A 133 14.56 3.98 -9.20
N LYS A 134 14.15 5.25 -9.25
CA LYS A 134 12.82 5.71 -8.80
C LYS A 134 12.36 6.89 -9.66
N LEU A 135 11.07 6.90 -10.01
CA LEU A 135 10.40 8.08 -10.56
C LEU A 135 9.78 8.91 -9.41
N SER A 136 10.10 10.21 -9.36
CA SER A 136 9.68 11.18 -8.36
C SER A 136 9.09 12.42 -9.05
N PRO A 137 7.91 12.31 -9.69
CA PRO A 137 7.35 13.39 -10.50
C PRO A 137 7.09 14.66 -9.68
N ASN A 138 6.83 14.55 -8.38
CA ASN A 138 6.65 15.69 -7.48
C ASN A 138 7.93 16.05 -6.72
N LEU A 139 9.09 15.64 -7.23
CA LEU A 139 10.42 15.94 -6.68
C LEU A 139 10.63 15.43 -5.25
N GLU A 140 9.96 14.32 -4.92
CA GLU A 140 9.97 13.74 -3.58
C GLU A 140 11.38 13.30 -3.18
N ALA A 141 11.75 13.60 -1.93
CA ALA A 141 13.05 13.23 -1.39
C ALA A 141 13.19 11.70 -1.25
N MET A 142 14.39 11.20 -1.50
CA MET A 142 14.75 9.80 -1.28
C MET A 142 16.07 9.71 -0.52
N LYS A 143 16.09 8.92 0.55
CA LYS A 143 17.33 8.57 1.27
C LYS A 143 17.65 7.11 1.02
N ILE A 144 18.88 6.83 0.58
CA ILE A 144 19.41 5.48 0.41
C ILE A 144 20.44 5.25 1.51
N SER A 145 20.40 4.10 2.16
CA SER A 145 21.40 3.66 3.14
C SER A 145 21.78 2.22 2.84
N ILE A 146 23.08 1.96 2.68
CA ILE A 146 23.65 0.65 2.37
C ILE A 146 24.46 0.21 3.58
N TYR A 147 24.12 -0.95 4.11
CA TYR A 147 24.79 -1.57 5.23
C TYR A 147 25.47 -2.87 4.77
N THR A 148 26.67 -3.14 5.28
CA THR A 148 27.28 -4.47 5.19
C THR A 148 26.81 -5.33 6.37
N ASP A 149 26.62 -6.62 6.13
CA ASP A 149 26.30 -7.60 7.17
C ASP A 149 27.56 -8.41 7.51
N ASN A 150 28.10 -8.15 8.70
CA ASN A 150 29.32 -8.79 9.21
C ASN A 150 29.00 -9.94 10.20
N ASN A 151 27.88 -10.66 10.00
CA ASN A 151 27.37 -11.78 10.81
C ASN A 151 26.91 -11.45 12.24
N SER A 152 27.32 -10.32 12.81
CA SER A 152 26.94 -9.89 14.16
C SER A 152 26.10 -8.62 14.15
N GLU A 153 26.43 -7.67 13.26
CA GLU A 153 25.79 -6.35 13.19
C GLU A 153 25.78 -5.81 11.76
N TYR A 154 24.87 -4.87 11.49
CA TYR A 154 24.82 -4.11 10.25
C TYR A 154 25.64 -2.83 10.39
N GLU A 155 26.73 -2.72 9.65
CA GLU A 155 27.57 -1.52 9.63
C GLU A 155 27.20 -0.64 8.43
N LEU A 156 26.96 0.65 8.66
CA LEU A 156 26.60 1.60 7.60
C LEU A 156 27.83 1.88 6.71
N LEU A 157 27.77 1.40 5.47
CA LEU A 157 28.84 1.61 4.48
C LEU A 157 28.64 2.91 3.70
N HIS A 158 27.39 3.24 3.37
CA HIS A 158 27.07 4.41 2.56
C HIS A 158 25.68 4.97 2.86
N SER A 159 25.54 6.29 2.81
CA SER A 159 24.23 6.96 2.86
C SER A 159 24.20 8.18 1.95
N GLU A 160 23.12 8.34 1.19
CA GLU A 160 22.88 9.47 0.30
C GLU A 160 21.45 9.98 0.49
N LYS A 161 21.26 11.30 0.41
CA LYS A 161 19.94 11.93 0.32
C LYS A 161 19.83 12.67 -1.01
N ILE A 162 18.77 12.37 -1.75
CA ILE A 162 18.50 12.89 -3.08
C ILE A 162 17.20 13.70 -3.00
N THR A 163 17.21 14.92 -3.53
CA THR A 163 16.08 15.86 -3.50
C THR A 163 16.02 16.63 -4.81
N GLY A 164 14.83 17.02 -5.27
CA GLY A 164 14.71 17.90 -6.45
C GLY A 164 14.97 17.20 -7.79
N VAL A 165 14.93 15.87 -7.85
CA VAL A 165 15.21 15.08 -9.06
C VAL A 165 13.97 14.26 -9.43
N GLN A 166 13.53 14.35 -10.69
CA GLN A 166 12.36 13.61 -11.16
C GLN A 166 12.66 12.14 -11.48
N ALA A 167 13.77 11.86 -12.14
CA ALA A 167 14.20 10.50 -12.44
C ALA A 167 15.48 10.21 -11.65
N ILE A 168 15.36 9.45 -10.58
CA ILE A 168 16.50 9.10 -9.73
C ILE A 168 17.10 7.82 -10.27
N GLU A 169 18.37 7.90 -10.69
CA GLU A 169 19.16 6.78 -11.15
C GLU A 169 20.50 6.78 -10.40
N ARG A 170 20.82 5.67 -9.73
CA ARG A 170 22.07 5.48 -8.99
C ARG A 170 22.66 4.11 -9.26
N VAL A 171 23.98 4.05 -9.28
CA VAL A 171 24.74 2.81 -9.41
C VAL A 171 25.78 2.76 -8.30
N TYR A 172 25.79 1.68 -7.53
CA TYR A 172 26.76 1.44 -6.49
C TYR A 172 27.54 0.17 -6.82
N LYS A 173 28.87 0.23 -6.66
CA LYS A 173 29.72 -0.96 -6.73
C LYS A 173 29.79 -1.58 -5.33
N LEU A 174 29.41 -2.84 -5.23
CA LEU A 174 29.44 -3.63 -4.00
C LEU A 174 30.53 -4.69 -4.11
N GLU A 175 31.40 -4.79 -3.11
CA GLU A 175 32.35 -5.89 -3.03
C GLU A 175 31.62 -7.21 -2.68
N LYS A 176 32.36 -8.32 -2.64
CA LYS A 176 31.77 -9.61 -2.27
C LYS A 176 31.28 -9.56 -0.82
N GLY A 177 30.03 -9.95 -0.57
CA GLY A 177 29.45 -9.88 0.77
C GLY A 177 27.94 -9.77 0.80
N ASN A 178 27.42 -9.69 2.03
CA ASN A 178 26.01 -9.54 2.32
C ASN A 178 25.69 -8.09 2.64
N TYR A 179 24.59 -7.58 2.09
CA TYR A 179 24.19 -6.19 2.22
C TYR A 179 22.71 -6.06 2.59
N LYS A 180 22.41 -5.08 3.43
CA LYS A 180 21.06 -4.57 3.68
C LYS A 180 20.96 -3.17 3.09
N ILE A 181 19.99 -2.95 2.22
CA ILE A 181 19.74 -1.68 1.57
C ILE A 181 18.41 -1.18 2.07
N ILE A 182 18.41 0.02 2.65
CA ILE A 182 17.22 0.71 3.15
C ILE A 182 17.01 1.96 2.30
N ILE A 183 15.84 2.08 1.71
CA ILE A 183 15.42 3.28 0.98
C ILE A 183 14.21 3.88 1.68
N ASN A 184 14.33 5.13 2.09
CA ASN A 184 13.23 5.91 2.66
C ASN A 184 12.75 6.91 1.61
N SER A 185 11.47 6.82 1.23
CA SER A 185 10.83 7.71 0.26
C SER A 185 9.33 7.75 0.50
N ASP A 186 8.70 8.92 0.36
CA ASP A 186 7.25 9.11 0.51
C ASP A 186 6.70 8.58 1.86
N ASN A 187 7.46 8.80 2.94
CA ASN A 187 7.20 8.28 4.29
C ASN A 187 7.08 6.75 4.36
N LYS A 188 7.66 6.03 3.39
CA LYS A 188 7.72 4.57 3.33
C LYS A 188 9.18 4.11 3.34
N GLU A 189 9.42 3.02 4.05
CA GLU A 189 10.71 2.34 4.06
C GLU A 189 10.65 1.10 3.16
N PHE A 190 11.63 0.96 2.28
CA PHE A 190 11.81 -0.19 1.40
C PHE A 190 13.15 -0.85 1.78
N THR A 191 13.09 -2.11 2.19
CA THR A 191 14.28 -2.88 2.54
C THR A 191 14.54 -3.99 1.52
N LYS A 192 15.80 -4.12 1.09
CA LYS A 192 16.27 -5.22 0.24
C LYS A 192 17.54 -5.81 0.82
N PHE A 193 17.60 -7.13 0.86
CA PHE A 193 18.82 -7.88 1.17
C PHE A 193 19.45 -8.37 -0.13
N ILE A 194 20.77 -8.25 -0.21
CA ILE A 194 21.58 -8.65 -1.36
C ILE A 194 22.72 -9.52 -0.85
N ASN A 195 22.98 -10.63 -1.54
CA ASN A 195 24.17 -11.46 -1.35
C ASN A 195 24.93 -11.45 -2.69
N ASN A 196 26.18 -10.99 -2.65
CA ASN A 196 27.05 -10.81 -3.80
C ASN A 196 28.30 -11.69 -3.71
#